data_AF-A0A958G798-F1
#
_entry.id   AF-A0A958G798-F1
#
_cell.length_a   1.000
_cell.length_b   1.000
_cell.length_c   1.000
_cell.angle_alpha   90.00
_cell.angle_beta   90.00
_cell.angle_gamma   90.00
#
_symmetry.space_group_name_H-M   'P 1'
#
loop_
_entity.id
_entity.type
_entity.pdbx_description
1 polymer ?
#
loop_
_entity_poly.entity_id
_entity_poly.type
_entity_poly.pdbx_seq_one_letter_code
_entity_poly.pdbx_strand_id
1 'polypeptide(L)'
;MKLKWHVITFFILLISFNAWGQEGPTPISLQECIRIAFERNADVQISRNAAQIAGHNYTASYSSVLPRVNTNYSATNFRSGDATTQQDVPVFDSTNT
;
A
#
# COMPACT_ATOMS: atom_id res chain seq x y z
N MET A 1 26.74 37.09 45.33
CA MET A 1 26.15 36.49 44.10
C MET A 1 24.93 37.30 43.70
N LYS A 2 24.95 38.01 42.55
CA LYS A 2 23.75 38.69 42.04
C LYS A 2 23.02 37.75 41.10
N LEU A 3 22.02 37.03 41.62
CA LEU A 3 21.13 36.20 40.82
C LEU A 3 20.33 37.13 39.90
N LYS A 4 20.61 37.07 38.60
CA LYS A 4 19.97 37.92 37.61
C LYS A 4 18.48 37.57 37.55
N TRP A 5 17.59 38.55 37.74
CA TRP A 5 16.13 38.40 37.67
C TRP A 5 15.66 37.62 36.42
N HIS A 6 16.34 37.82 35.29
CA HIS A 6 16.12 37.09 34.03
C HIS A 6 16.26 35.57 34.16
N VAL A 7 17.15 35.07 35.02
CA VAL A 7 17.34 33.63 35.27
C VAL A 7 16.14 33.05 36.01
N ILE A 8 15.56 33.79 36.95
CA ILE A 8 14.36 33.38 37.69
C ILE A 8 13.15 33.35 36.76
N THR A 9 12.97 34.38 35.92
CA THR A 9 11.88 34.43 34.93
C THR A 9 11.97 33.27 33.93
N PHE A 10 13.18 32.97 33.45
CA PHE A 10 13.40 31.85 32.52
C PHE A 10 13.10 30.49 33.17
N PHE A 11 13.45 30.32 34.44
CA PHE A 11 13.19 29.08 35.17
C PHE A 11 11.68 28.87 35.43
N ILE A 12 10.93 29.94 35.71
CA ILE A 12 9.47 29.89 35.88
C ILE A 12 8.73 29.57 34.57
N LEU A 13 9.23 30.08 33.44
CA LEU A 13 8.70 29.75 32.11
C LEU A 13 8.84 28.25 31.79
N LEU A 14 10.00 27.67 32.12
CA LEU A 14 10.27 26.24 31.88
C LEU A 14 9.37 25.31 32.69
N ILE A 15 9.02 25.67 33.93
CA ILE A 15 8.14 24.86 34.79
C ILE A 15 6.69 24.87 34.26
N SER A 16 6.23 26.01 33.74
CA SER A 16 4.87 26.16 33.23
C SER A 16 4.60 25.31 31.98
N PHE A 17 5.62 25.06 31.16
CA PHE A 17 5.52 24.19 29.97
C PHE A 17 5.32 22.70 30.31
N ASN A 18 5.80 22.23 31.46
CA ASN A 18 5.66 20.83 31.88
C ASN A 18 4.29 20.53 32.51
N ALA A 19 3.51 21.56 32.85
CA ALA A 19 2.20 21.40 33.48
C ALA A 19 1.09 21.00 32.48
N TRP A 20 1.29 21.25 31.18
CA TRP A 20 0.32 20.96 30.11
C TRP A 20 0.69 19.65 29.39
N GLY A 21 0.77 18.55 30.14
CA GLY A 21 1.11 17.23 29.58
C GLY A 21 0.64 16.03 30.39
N GLN A 22 -0.16 16.26 31.44
CA GLN A 22 -0.67 15.21 32.31
C GLN A 22 -2.13 14.89 31.99
N GLU A 23 -2.41 14.50 30.73
CA GLU A 23 -3.56 13.65 30.45
C GLU A 23 -3.19 12.24 30.97
N GLY A 24 -3.30 12.05 32.28
CA GLY A 24 -3.17 10.73 32.87
C GLY A 24 -4.18 9.78 32.22
N PRO A 25 -3.84 8.50 32.00
CA PRO A 25 -4.79 7.54 31.46
C PRO A 25 -6.03 7.54 32.34
N THR A 26 -7.15 8.04 31.81
CA THR A 26 -8.43 7.95 32.50
C THR A 26 -8.69 6.47 32.75
N PRO A 27 -9.06 6.06 33.97
CA PRO A 27 -9.29 4.65 34.26
C PRO A 27 -10.47 4.17 33.41
N ILE A 28 -10.13 3.49 32.32
CA ILE A 28 -11.06 2.80 31.44
C ILE A 28 -11.82 1.78 32.31
N SER A 29 -13.16 1.82 32.30
CA SER A 29 -13.96 0.87 33.06
C SER A 29 -13.70 -0.55 32.58
N LEU A 30 -13.81 -1.55 33.46
CA LEU A 30 -13.57 -2.96 33.09
C LEU A 30 -14.37 -3.38 31.84
N GLN A 31 -15.60 -2.86 31.73
CA GLN A 31 -16.49 -3.10 30.60
C GLN A 31 -15.97 -2.49 29.30
N GLU A 32 -15.36 -1.31 29.37
CA GLU A 32 -14.74 -0.62 28.24
C GLU A 32 -13.45 -1.33 27.80
N CYS A 33 -12.65 -1.88 28.72
CA CYS A 33 -11.52 -2.73 28.38
C CYS A 33 -11.95 -4.03 27.67
N ILE A 34 -13.01 -4.67 28.13
CA ILE A 34 -13.57 -5.87 27.48
C ILE A 34 -14.09 -5.51 26.08
N ARG A 35 -14.80 -4.39 25.95
CA ARG A 35 -15.29 -3.89 24.66
C ARG A 35 -14.15 -3.64 23.69
N ILE A 36 -13.11 -2.91 24.09
CA ILE A 36 -11.94 -2.62 23.25
C ILE A 36 -11.19 -3.92 22.92
N ALA A 37 -11.05 -4.86 23.86
CA ALA A 37 -10.40 -6.15 23.61
C ALA A 37 -11.16 -6.99 22.57
N PHE A 38 -12.49 -7.00 22.61
CA PHE A 38 -13.33 -7.71 21.62
C PHE A 38 -13.42 -6.97 20.28
N GLU A 39 -13.51 -5.65 20.29
CA GLU A 39 -13.61 -4.80 19.09
C GLU A 39 -12.29 -4.80 18.28
N ARG A 40 -11.16 -4.91 18.98
CA ARG A 40 -9.83 -5.03 18.38
C ARG A 40 -9.39 -6.47 18.18
N ASN A 41 -10.22 -7.46 18.51
CA ASN A 41 -9.88 -8.86 18.32
C ASN A 41 -9.86 -9.19 16.82
N ALA A 42 -8.66 -9.34 16.28
CA ALA A 42 -8.44 -9.72 14.89
C ALA A 42 -9.21 -10.99 14.52
N ASP A 43 -9.50 -11.86 15.49
CA ASP A 43 -10.21 -13.13 15.27
C ASP A 43 -11.68 -12.94 14.82
N VAL A 44 -12.37 -11.91 15.33
CA VAL A 44 -13.74 -11.57 14.89
C VAL A 44 -13.73 -10.98 13.48
N GLN A 45 -12.70 -10.21 13.14
CA GLN A 45 -12.53 -9.69 11.79
C GLN A 45 -12.11 -10.80 10.81
N ILE A 46 -11.23 -11.71 11.22
CA ILE A 46 -10.78 -12.86 10.43
C ILE A 46 -11.95 -13.80 10.14
N SER A 47 -12.77 -14.13 11.13
CA SER A 47 -13.96 -14.98 10.94
C SER A 47 -15.01 -14.31 10.03
N ARG A 48 -15.23 -12.99 10.15
CA ARG A 48 -16.11 -12.23 9.25
C ARG A 48 -15.59 -12.24 7.81
N ASN A 49 -14.29 -11.99 7.61
CA ASN A 49 -13.65 -12.03 6.30
C ASN A 49 -13.68 -13.44 5.70
N ALA A 50 -13.46 -14.48 6.51
CA ALA A 50 -13.56 -15.87 6.09
C ALA A 50 -14.97 -16.24 5.60
N ALA A 51 -16.02 -15.75 6.28
CA ALA A 51 -17.39 -15.94 5.84
C ALA A 51 -17.68 -15.25 4.49
N GLN A 52 -17.16 -14.03 4.28
CA GLN A 52 -17.28 -13.34 2.99
C GLN A 52 -16.54 -14.09 1.88
N ILE A 53 -15.32 -14.55 2.15
CA ILE A 53 -14.52 -15.35 1.20
C ILE A 53 -15.26 -16.63 0.83
N ALA A 54 -15.88 -17.33 1.79
CA ALA A 54 -16.68 -18.52 1.53
C ALA A 54 -17.86 -18.24 0.59
N GLY A 55 -18.58 -17.12 0.80
CA GLY A 55 -19.68 -16.70 -0.09
C GLY A 55 -19.21 -16.35 -1.50
N HIS A 56 -18.08 -15.62 -1.62
CA HIS A 56 -17.46 -15.34 -2.91
C HIS A 56 -17.00 -16.61 -3.62
N ASN A 57 -16.41 -17.57 -2.91
CA ASN A 57 -15.97 -18.85 -3.47
C ASN A 57 -17.14 -19.72 -3.96
N TYR A 58 -18.27 -19.72 -3.24
CA TYR A 58 -19.49 -20.39 -3.69
C TYR A 58 -20.01 -19.76 -4.99
N THR A 59 -20.07 -18.43 -5.03
CA THR A 59 -20.55 -17.68 -6.20
C THR A 59 -19.60 -17.84 -7.39
N ALA A 60 -18.28 -17.83 -7.15
CA ALA A 60 -17.27 -18.05 -8.18
C ALA A 60 -17.29 -19.49 -8.72
N SER A 61 -17.48 -20.48 -7.84
CA SER A 61 -17.66 -21.89 -8.25
C SER A 61 -18.96 -22.08 -9.03
N TYR A 62 -20.03 -21.38 -8.67
CA TYR A 62 -21.26 -21.43 -9.46
C TYR A 62 -21.10 -20.73 -10.81
N SER A 63 -20.37 -19.61 -10.84
CA SER A 63 -20.02 -18.88 -12.06
C SER A 63 -19.07 -19.64 -12.99
N SER A 64 -18.32 -20.62 -12.49
CA SER A 64 -17.44 -21.44 -13.32
C SER A 64 -18.18 -22.55 -14.07
N VAL A 65 -19.36 -22.95 -13.60
CA VAL A 65 -20.28 -23.86 -14.31
C VAL A 65 -21.00 -23.13 -15.44
N LEU A 66 -21.19 -21.81 -15.30
CA LEU A 66 -21.83 -20.97 -16.30
C LEU A 66 -20.85 -20.58 -17.42
N PRO A 67 -21.29 -20.56 -18.69
CA PRO A 67 -20.45 -20.10 -19.78
C PRO A 67 -20.14 -18.61 -19.61
N ARG A 68 -18.85 -18.27 -19.61
CA ARG A 68 -18.38 -16.89 -19.46
C ARG A 68 -18.53 -16.13 -20.77
N VAL A 69 -19.45 -15.16 -20.80
CA VAL A 69 -19.55 -14.20 -21.90
C VAL A 69 -18.51 -13.10 -21.67
N ASN A 70 -17.53 -13.00 -22.56
CA ASN A 70 -16.51 -11.95 -22.52
C ASN A 70 -16.38 -11.32 -23.89
N THR A 71 -16.41 -9.98 -23.96
CA THR A 71 -16.26 -9.22 -25.20
C THR A 71 -14.84 -8.69 -25.27
N ASN A 72 -14.00 -9.31 -26.11
CA ASN A 72 -12.63 -8.86 -26.35
C ASN A 72 -12.51 -8.30 -27.76
N TYR A 73 -12.11 -7.04 -27.88
CA TYR A 73 -11.68 -6.42 -29.14
C TYR A 73 -10.19 -6.16 -29.05
N SER A 74 -9.39 -6.84 -29.89
CA SER A 74 -7.94 -6.68 -29.95
C SER A 74 -7.53 -6.32 -31.37
N ALA A 75 -6.86 -5.18 -31.51
CA ALA A 75 -6.31 -4.71 -32.78
C ALA A 75 -4.79 -4.61 -32.64
N THR A 76 -4.08 -5.64 -33.12
CA THR A 76 -2.61 -5.65 -33.16
C THR A 76 -2.16 -5.22 -34.55
N ASN A 77 -1.46 -4.08 -34.62
CA ASN A 77 -0.77 -3.66 -35.83
C ASN A 77 0.71 -4.02 -35.71
N PHE A 78 1.12 -5.11 -36.34
CA PHE A 78 2.52 -5.49 -36.46
C PHE A 78 3.03 -5.03 -37.83
N ARG A 79 3.99 -4.10 -37.85
CA ARG A 79 4.73 -3.72 -39.06
C ARG A 79 6.15 -4.26 -38.94
N SER A 80 6.39 -5.41 -39.55
CA SER A 80 7.76 -5.81 -39.89
C SER A 80 8.16 -4.95 -41.09
N GLY A 81 9.04 -3.97 -40.87
CA GLY A 81 9.75 -3.35 -41.99
C GLY A 81 10.57 -4.42 -42.70
N ASP A 82 10.75 -4.27 -44.01
CA ASP A 82 11.70 -5.08 -44.77
C ASP A 82 13.02 -5.11 -43.99
N ALA A 83 13.45 -6.29 -43.58
CA ALA A 83 14.83 -6.45 -43.16
C ALA A 83 15.65 -6.15 -44.41
N THR A 84 16.18 -4.94 -44.52
CA THR A 84 17.23 -4.66 -45.49
C THR A 84 18.42 -5.49 -45.05
N THR A 85 18.48 -6.74 -45.50
CA THR A 85 19.73 -7.50 -45.57
C THR A 85 20.56 -6.87 -46.68
N GLN A 86 20.95 -5.60 -46.49
CA GLN A 86 22.10 -5.05 -47.18
C GLN A 86 23.32 -5.64 -46.48
N GLN A 87 23.58 -6.90 -46.78
CA GLN A 87 24.88 -7.49 -46.56
C GLN A 87 25.74 -6.99 -47.71
N ASP A 88 26.59 -6.02 -47.42
CA ASP A 88 27.61 -5.50 -48.31
C ASP A 88 28.49 -6.68 -48.76
N VAL A 89 28.28 -7.16 -49.99
CA VAL A 89 29.14 -8.16 -50.61
C VAL A 89 30.32 -7.42 -51.25
N PRO A 90 31.58 -7.76 -50.94
CA PRO A 90 32.72 -7.09 -51.55
C PRO A 90 32.73 -7.36 -53.06
N VAL A 91 32.61 -6.30 -53.86
CA VAL A 91 32.82 -6.37 -55.31
C VAL A 91 34.32 -6.46 -55.57
N PHE A 92 34.77 -7.55 -56.16
CA PHE A 92 36.15 -7.70 -56.61
C PHE A 92 36.23 -7.24 -58.07
N ASP A 93 36.81 -6.07 -58.31
CA ASP A 93 37.09 -5.56 -59.67
C ASP A 93 38.34 -6.26 -60.21
N SER A 94 38.17 -7.07 -61.25
CA SER A 94 39.26 -7.82 -61.90
C SER A 94 39.88 -7.11 -63.11
N THR A 95 39.69 -5.79 -63.27
CA THR A 95 40.18 -5.06 -64.46
C THR A 95 41.50 -4.31 -64.27
N ASN A 96 42.38 -4.78 -63.37
CA ASN A 96 43.76 -4.28 -63.30
C ASN A 96 44.78 -5.43 -63.38
N THR A 97 45.04 -5.87 -64.62
CA THR A 97 46.28 -6.53 -65.08
C THR A 97 46.60 -6.03 -66.47
#